data_AF-A0A1Y4W1Z0-F1
#
_entry.id   AF-A0A1Y4W1Z0-F1
#
_cell.length_a   1.000
_cell.length_b   1.000
_cell.length_c   1.000
_cell.angle_alpha   90.00
_cell.angle_beta   90.00
_cell.angle_gamma   90.00
#
_symmetry.space_group_name_H-M   'P 1'
#
loop_
_entity.id
_entity.type
_entity.pdbx_description
1 polymer ?
#
loop_
_entity_poly.entity_id
_entity_poly.type
_entity_poly.pdbx_seq_one_letter_code
_entity_poly.pdbx_strand_id
1 'polypeptide(L)'
;MANRLQERRLALGLTQPQVSARLKEVEARADVGMVSRYEKGVCLPTEAQLKALEELLGENRLALYDPEDLDLLGVFRAGSEPVTPESEDKATAPPPSHAGRFRKCYRISREFAESLPDDLLQVCGYSSWQSWHDAALKRLLGEYAARIKATKKGGKTA
;
A
#
# COMPACT_ATOMS: atom_id res chain seq x y z
N MET A 1 10.09 -11.48 -4.32
CA MET A 1 10.01 -10.15 -4.95
C MET A 1 11.28 -9.43 -4.61
N ALA A 2 12.15 -9.20 -5.60
CA ALA A 2 13.46 -8.58 -5.40
C ALA A 2 13.50 -7.34 -6.27
N ASN A 3 13.32 -6.16 -5.67
CA ASN A 3 13.57 -4.91 -6.36
C ASN A 3 15.07 -4.68 -6.48
N ARG A 4 15.48 -3.83 -7.43
CA ARG A 4 16.90 -3.59 -7.75
C ARG A 4 17.45 -2.33 -7.08
N LEU A 5 16.69 -1.73 -6.17
CA LEU A 5 17.03 -0.48 -5.52
C LEU A 5 18.32 -0.59 -4.69
N GLN A 6 18.46 -1.69 -3.94
CA GLN A 6 19.65 -1.94 -3.13
C GLN A 6 20.91 -2.14 -4.00
N GLU A 7 20.79 -2.94 -5.05
CA GLU A 7 21.88 -3.22 -6.00
C GLU A 7 22.36 -1.93 -6.66
N ARG A 8 21.41 -1.10 -7.13
CA ARG A 8 21.72 0.17 -7.78
C ARG A 8 22.37 1.17 -6.82
N ARG A 9 21.85 1.28 -5.60
CA ARG A 9 22.46 2.13 -4.56
C ARG A 9 23.92 1.73 -4.29
N LEU A 10 24.18 0.42 -4.16
CA LEU A 10 25.52 -0.10 -3.91
C LEU A 10 26.45 0.12 -5.11
N ALA A 11 25.96 -0.03 -6.34
CA ALA A 11 26.73 0.24 -7.55
C ALA A 11 27.20 1.71 -7.65
N LEU A 12 26.42 2.64 -7.09
CA LEU A 12 26.77 4.07 -7.01
C LEU A 12 27.59 4.43 -5.76
N GLY A 13 27.92 3.45 -4.91
CA GLY A 13 28.64 3.69 -3.66
C GLY A 13 27.87 4.51 -2.62
N LEU A 14 26.54 4.59 -2.75
CA LEU A 14 25.70 5.38 -1.87
C LEU A 14 25.32 4.60 -0.60
N THR A 15 25.26 5.30 0.52
CA THR A 15 24.80 4.75 1.80
C THR A 15 23.31 5.01 2.01
N GLN A 16 22.62 4.16 2.78
CA GLN A 16 21.20 4.37 3.11
C GLN A 16 20.93 5.72 3.80
N PRO A 17 21.79 6.23 4.71
CA PRO A 17 21.64 7.58 5.26
C PRO A 17 21.66 8.69 4.20
N GLN A 18 22.54 8.60 3.20
CA GLN A 18 22.61 9.59 2.12
C GLN A 18 21.34 9.59 1.26
N VAL A 19 20.78 8.40 0.96
CA VAL A 19 19.49 8.28 0.28
C VAL A 19 18.36 8.83 1.16
N SER A 20 18.36 8.55 2.46
CA SER A 20 17.37 9.08 3.39
C SER A 20 17.43 10.60 3.52
N ALA A 21 18.63 11.20 3.49
CA ALA A 21 18.80 12.64 3.57
C ALA A 21 18.15 13.34 2.36
N ARG A 22 18.29 12.76 1.17
CA ARG A 22 17.61 13.25 -0.05
C ARG A 22 16.10 13.04 -0.02
N LEU A 23 15.65 11.89 0.47
CA LEU A 23 14.21 11.63 0.58
C LEU A 23 13.53 12.51 1.64
N LYS A 24 14.25 12.94 2.68
CA LYS A 24 13.75 13.88 3.69
C LYS A 24 13.45 15.28 3.15
N GLU A 25 14.06 15.67 2.04
CA GLU A 25 13.73 16.93 1.35
C GLU A 25 12.31 16.89 0.77
N VAL A 26 11.81 15.70 0.42
CA VAL A 26 10.47 15.48 -0.14
C VAL A 26 9.47 15.05 0.93
N GLU A 27 9.88 14.19 1.87
CA GLU A 27 9.03 13.68 2.94
C GLU A 27 9.84 13.51 4.23
N ALA A 28 9.56 14.35 5.23
CA ALA A 28 10.37 14.45 6.44
C ALA A 28 10.47 13.16 7.28
N ARG A 29 9.54 12.21 7.12
CA ARG A 29 9.52 10.91 7.83
C ARG A 29 10.29 9.82 7.09
N ALA A 30 10.89 10.09 5.92
CA ALA A 30 11.66 9.14 5.13
C ALA A 30 13.05 8.90 5.74
N ASP A 31 13.07 8.21 6.88
CA ASP A 31 14.28 7.84 7.59
C ASP A 31 15.00 6.63 6.95
N VAL A 32 16.16 6.27 7.52
CA VAL A 32 16.97 5.12 7.06
C VAL A 32 16.17 3.82 7.11
N GLY A 33 15.25 3.70 8.09
CA GLY A 33 14.36 2.56 8.21
C GLY A 33 13.39 2.45 7.04
N MET A 34 12.84 3.58 6.57
CA MET A 34 12.01 3.63 5.37
C MET A 34 12.80 3.22 4.11
N VAL A 35 14.03 3.69 3.94
CA VAL A 35 14.89 3.28 2.82
C VAL A 35 15.14 1.76 2.83
N SER A 36 15.44 1.19 4.00
CA SER A 36 15.62 -0.25 4.17
C SER A 36 14.35 -1.05 3.81
N ARG A 37 13.17 -0.51 4.13
CA ARG A 37 11.89 -1.14 3.76
C ARG A 37 11.61 -1.05 2.27
N TYR A 38 11.98 0.06 1.61
CA TYR A 38 11.91 0.18 0.16
C TYR A 38 12.81 -0.85 -0.53
N GLU A 39 14.07 -0.96 -0.10
CA GLU A 39 15.04 -1.95 -0.63
C GLU A 39 14.59 -3.40 -0.46
N LYS A 40 13.91 -3.71 0.64
CA LYS A 40 13.40 -5.07 0.93
C LYS A 40 12.02 -5.35 0.35
N GLY A 41 11.41 -4.38 -0.33
CA GLY A 41 10.05 -4.49 -0.88
C GLY A 41 8.96 -4.62 0.19
N VAL A 42 9.24 -4.16 1.42
CA VAL A 42 8.30 -4.19 2.55
C VAL A 42 7.26 -3.07 2.41
N CYS A 43 7.65 -1.92 1.86
CA CYS A 43 6.75 -0.86 1.45
C CYS A 43 7.21 -0.23 0.13
N LEU A 44 6.29 0.44 -0.55
CA LEU A 44 6.57 1.18 -1.78
C LEU A 44 6.71 2.67 -1.48
N PRO A 45 7.65 3.38 -2.11
CA PRO A 45 7.75 4.83 -2.03
C PRO A 45 6.53 5.50 -2.69
N THR A 46 6.18 6.70 -2.26
CA THR A 46 5.19 7.55 -2.93
C THR A 46 5.71 8.04 -4.29
N GLU A 47 4.84 8.54 -5.16
CA GLU A 47 5.24 9.05 -6.48
C GLU A 47 6.32 10.14 -6.39
N ALA A 48 6.20 11.06 -5.44
CA ALA A 48 7.19 12.11 -5.20
C ALA A 48 8.54 11.53 -4.72
N GLN A 49 8.51 10.50 -3.87
CA GLN A 49 9.72 9.81 -3.41
C GLN A 49 10.35 8.97 -4.53
N LEU A 50 9.54 8.36 -5.41
CA LEU A 50 9.99 7.64 -6.59
C LEU A 50 10.73 8.57 -7.55
N LYS A 51 10.17 9.75 -7.82
CA LYS A 51 10.84 10.75 -8.65
C LYS A 51 12.19 11.16 -8.06
N ALA A 52 12.25 11.39 -6.75
CA ALA A 52 13.51 11.68 -6.05
C ALA A 52 14.52 10.51 -6.12
N LEU A 53 14.06 9.26 -6.08
CA LEU A 53 14.90 8.07 -6.27
C LEU A 53 15.42 7.95 -7.71
N GLU A 54 14.59 8.24 -8.71
CA GLU A 54 15.00 8.25 -10.13
C GLU A 54 16.08 9.30 -10.38
N GLU A 55 15.90 10.51 -9.85
CA GLU A 55 16.88 11.60 -9.96
C GLU A 55 18.19 11.25 -9.22
N LEU A 56 18.10 10.63 -8.05
CA LEU A 56 19.27 10.29 -7.24
C LEU A 56 20.06 9.10 -7.81
N LEU A 57 19.38 8.07 -8.30
CA LEU A 57 20.00 6.85 -8.81
C LEU A 57 20.27 6.89 -10.32
N GLY A 58 19.78 7.94 -11.00
CA GLY A 58 19.94 8.17 -12.43
C GLY A 58 19.33 7.07 -13.30
N GLU A 59 18.29 6.40 -12.80
CA GLU A 59 17.70 5.24 -13.47
C GLU A 59 16.17 5.34 -13.44
N ASN A 60 15.53 4.80 -14.48
CA ASN A 60 14.08 4.84 -14.60
C ASN A 60 13.44 3.94 -13.53
N ARG A 61 12.27 4.33 -13.01
CA ARG A 61 11.48 3.53 -12.05
C ARG A 61 11.30 2.07 -12.47
N LEU A 62 11.13 1.79 -13.77
CA LEU A 62 10.98 0.43 -14.32
C LEU A 62 12.23 -0.44 -14.19
N ALA A 63 13.41 0.17 -14.04
CA ALA A 63 14.65 -0.52 -13.77
C ALA A 63 14.87 -0.74 -12.26
N LEU A 64 14.29 0.13 -11.42
CA LEU A 64 14.40 0.08 -9.96
C LEU A 64 13.37 -0.86 -9.31
N TYR A 65 12.15 -0.88 -9.84
CA TYR A 65 11.01 -1.64 -9.34
C TYR A 65 10.40 -2.49 -10.46
N ASP A 66 9.85 -3.63 -10.08
CA ASP A 66 9.11 -4.48 -11.01
C ASP A 66 7.85 -3.73 -11.50
N PRO A 67 7.45 -3.88 -12.78
CA PRO A 67 6.26 -3.23 -13.34
C PRO A 67 4.99 -3.51 -12.53
N GLU A 68 4.87 -4.71 -11.96
CA GLU A 68 3.76 -5.10 -11.10
C GLU A 68 3.68 -4.27 -9.81
N ASP A 69 4.81 -3.84 -9.27
CA ASP A 69 4.87 -3.00 -8.06
C ASP A 69 4.60 -1.52 -8.37
N LEU A 70 4.94 -1.07 -9.58
CA LEU A 70 4.66 0.29 -10.03
C LEU A 70 3.20 0.50 -10.45
N ASP A 71 2.52 -0.56 -10.95
CA ASP A 71 1.08 -0.52 -11.23
C ASP A 71 0.25 -0.34 -9.95
N LEU A 72 0.72 -0.85 -8.80
CA LEU A 72 0.09 -0.62 -7.49
C LEU A 72 0.11 0.86 -7.06
N LEU A 73 1.05 1.64 -7.58
CA LEU A 73 1.13 3.09 -7.36
C LEU A 73 0.31 3.88 -8.39
N GLY A 74 -0.36 3.21 -9.34
CA GLY A 74 -1.13 3.86 -10.40
C GLY A 74 -0.27 4.54 -11.46
N VAL A 75 1.04 4.27 -11.50
CA VAL A 75 2.01 4.94 -12.37
C VAL A 75 1.72 4.73 -13.86
N PHE A 76 1.12 3.59 -14.22
CA PHE A 76 0.75 3.28 -15.61
C PHE A 76 -0.66 3.75 -16.00
N ARG A 77 -1.51 4.15 -15.04
CA ARG A 77 -2.88 4.60 -15.33
C ARG A 77 -2.96 6.01 -15.92
N ALA A 78 -1.83 6.69 -16.11
CA ALA A 78 -1.77 8.00 -16.76
C ALA A 78 -1.86 7.96 -18.31
N GLY A 79 -2.07 6.78 -18.93
CA GLY A 79 -1.79 6.61 -20.37
C GLY A 79 -2.81 5.91 -21.27
N SER A 80 -4.02 5.53 -20.83
CA SER A 80 -5.03 5.03 -21.79
C SER A 80 -6.45 5.14 -21.24
N GLU A 81 -7.17 6.19 -21.62
CA GLU A 81 -8.25 6.12 -22.62
C GLU A 81 -8.43 7.54 -23.23
N PRO A 82 -8.47 7.70 -24.56
CA PRO A 82 -8.89 8.96 -25.16
C PRO A 82 -10.38 9.16 -24.87
N VAL A 83 -10.72 10.30 -24.29
CA VAL A 83 -12.11 10.78 -24.16
C VAL A 83 -12.64 11.03 -25.56
N THR A 84 -13.39 10.07 -26.11
CA THR A 84 -14.18 10.28 -27.33
C THR A 84 -15.39 11.16 -26.97
N PRO A 85 -15.59 12.29 -27.67
CA PRO A 85 -16.67 13.24 -27.36
C PRO A 85 -17.94 12.87 -28.14
N GLU A 86 -18.45 11.65 -28.00
CA GLU A 86 -19.73 11.29 -28.62
C GLU A 86 -20.48 10.30 -27.74
N SER A 87 -21.41 10.84 -26.95
CA SER A 87 -22.82 10.45 -26.93
C SER A 87 -23.47 11.05 -25.68
N GLU A 88 -23.94 12.29 -25.86
CA GLU A 88 -25.10 12.76 -25.11
C GLU A 88 -26.27 11.82 -25.41
N ASP A 89 -26.50 10.84 -24.56
CA ASP A 89 -27.85 10.35 -24.32
C ASP A 89 -27.97 9.80 -22.90
N LYS A 90 -28.66 10.56 -22.07
CA LYS A 90 -29.02 10.19 -20.71
C LYS A 90 -29.99 9.02 -20.74
N ALA A 91 -29.46 7.82 -20.49
CA ALA A 91 -30.17 6.83 -19.70
C ALA A 91 -29.43 6.69 -18.38
N THR A 92 -29.92 7.33 -17.31
CA THR A 92 -29.37 7.17 -15.96
C THR A 92 -29.52 5.72 -15.53
N ALA A 93 -28.50 4.90 -15.82
CA ALA A 93 -28.39 3.58 -15.23
C ALA A 93 -28.32 3.75 -13.70
N PRO A 94 -28.98 2.87 -12.92
CA PRO A 94 -28.81 2.88 -11.48
C PRO A 94 -27.30 2.78 -11.17
N PRO A 95 -26.83 3.50 -10.14
CA PRO A 95 -25.41 3.53 -9.81
C PRO A 95 -24.89 2.09 -9.69
N PRO A 96 -23.70 1.79 -10.25
CA PRO A 96 -23.14 0.44 -10.18
C PRO A 96 -23.14 -0.02 -8.73
N SER A 97 -23.41 -1.30 -8.46
CA SER A 97 -23.52 -1.87 -7.10
C SER A 97 -22.29 -1.67 -6.21
N HIS A 98 -21.18 -1.22 -6.82
CA HIS A 98 -19.91 -0.88 -6.19
C HIS A 98 -19.72 0.62 -5.91
N ALA A 99 -20.68 1.48 -6.28
CA ALA A 99 -20.64 2.89 -5.94
C ALA A 99 -20.57 3.06 -4.42
N GLY A 100 -19.49 3.66 -3.93
CA GLY A 100 -19.21 3.82 -2.49
C GLY A 100 -18.53 2.62 -1.80
N ARG A 101 -18.22 1.54 -2.52
CA ARG A 101 -17.39 0.43 -2.02
C ARG A 101 -15.96 0.58 -2.53
N PHE A 102 -14.98 0.31 -1.66
CA PHE A 102 -13.56 0.36 -2.01
C PHE A 102 -12.95 -1.02 -1.80
N ARG A 103 -12.13 -1.48 -2.75
CA ARG A 103 -11.39 -2.72 -2.62
C ARG A 103 -10.13 -2.48 -1.79
N LYS A 104 -9.98 -3.21 -0.68
CA LYS A 104 -8.72 -3.30 0.06
C LYS A 104 -8.13 -4.69 -0.16
N CYS A 105 -6.90 -4.74 -0.64
CA CYS A 105 -6.16 -5.99 -0.84
C CYS A 105 -4.89 -5.96 0.00
N TYR A 106 -4.59 -7.08 0.63
CA TYR A 106 -3.34 -7.32 1.33
C TYR A 106 -2.77 -8.65 0.85
N ARG A 107 -1.45 -8.72 0.70
CA ARG A 107 -0.75 -9.95 0.34
C ARG A 107 -0.58 -10.80 1.61
N ILE A 108 -0.85 -12.09 1.49
CA ILE A 108 -0.57 -13.11 2.52
C ILE A 108 0.47 -14.08 1.97
N SER A 109 1.22 -14.78 2.84
CA SER A 109 2.18 -15.78 2.37
C SER A 109 1.45 -16.96 1.73
N ARG A 110 2.12 -17.60 0.76
CA ARG A 110 1.58 -18.75 0.05
C ARG A 110 1.26 -19.91 0.97
N GLU A 111 2.20 -20.25 1.86
CA GLU A 111 2.04 -21.31 2.87
C GLU A 111 0.82 -21.07 3.75
N PHE A 112 0.60 -19.82 4.16
CA PHE A 112 -0.56 -19.46 4.95
C PHE A 112 -1.84 -19.59 4.13
N ALA A 113 -1.87 -19.10 2.89
CA ALA A 113 -3.03 -19.22 2.01
C ALA A 113 -3.41 -20.69 1.75
N GLU A 114 -2.41 -21.55 1.51
CA GLU A 114 -2.60 -22.98 1.27
C GLU A 114 -2.99 -23.75 2.54
N SER A 115 -2.65 -23.24 3.72
CA SER A 115 -3.03 -23.84 5.01
C SER A 115 -4.50 -23.60 5.39
N LEU A 116 -5.21 -22.69 4.72
CA LEU A 116 -6.57 -22.32 5.06
C LEU A 116 -7.55 -23.39 4.52
N PRO A 117 -8.38 -24.00 5.37
CA PRO A 117 -9.43 -24.90 4.91
C PRO A 117 -10.48 -24.17 4.05
N ASP A 118 -10.99 -24.85 3.02
CA ASP A 118 -12.00 -24.30 2.11
C ASP A 118 -13.33 -23.96 2.81
N ASP A 119 -13.67 -24.70 3.87
CA ASP A 119 -14.93 -24.56 4.63
C ASP A 119 -14.79 -23.66 5.87
N LEU A 120 -13.59 -23.13 6.15
CA LEU A 120 -13.27 -22.36 7.35
C LEU A 120 -14.30 -21.27 7.67
N LEU A 121 -14.67 -20.48 6.66
CA LEU A 121 -15.61 -19.37 6.84
C LEU A 121 -17.01 -19.89 7.19
N GLN A 122 -17.48 -20.92 6.48
CA GLN A 122 -18.81 -21.48 6.68
C GLN A 122 -18.94 -22.12 8.07
N VAL A 123 -17.93 -22.88 8.49
CA VAL A 123 -17.85 -23.48 9.83
C VAL A 123 -17.84 -22.41 10.91
N CYS A 124 -17.15 -21.29 10.67
CA CYS A 124 -17.11 -20.16 11.59
C CYS A 124 -18.30 -19.19 11.46
N GLY A 125 -19.31 -19.51 10.64
CA GLY A 125 -20.55 -18.72 10.52
C GLY A 125 -20.41 -17.43 9.68
N TYR A 126 -19.37 -17.32 8.86
CA TYR A 126 -19.15 -16.20 7.94
C TYR A 126 -19.58 -16.57 6.53
N SER A 127 -20.33 -15.68 5.87
CA SER A 127 -20.80 -15.89 4.48
C SER A 127 -19.73 -15.59 3.44
N SER A 128 -18.69 -14.85 3.81
CA SER A 128 -17.59 -14.45 2.92
C SER A 128 -16.39 -13.92 3.72
N TRP A 129 -15.22 -13.87 3.07
CA TRP A 129 -14.02 -13.22 3.62
C TRP A 129 -14.28 -11.75 3.99
N GLN A 130 -15.17 -11.06 3.26
CA GLN A 130 -15.58 -9.69 3.59
C GLN A 130 -16.32 -9.63 4.92
N SER A 131 -17.29 -10.53 5.14
CA SER A 131 -18.06 -10.57 6.39
C SER A 131 -17.19 -10.88 7.62
N TRP A 132 -16.23 -11.80 7.46
CA TRP A 132 -15.22 -12.12 8.48
C TRP A 132 -14.32 -10.91 8.78
N HIS A 133 -13.80 -10.27 7.73
CA HIS A 133 -12.90 -9.14 7.86
C HIS A 133 -13.58 -7.94 8.52
N ASP A 134 -14.84 -7.66 8.17
CA ASP A 134 -15.63 -6.60 8.80
C ASP A 134 -15.86 -6.85 10.29
N ALA A 135 -16.16 -8.10 10.67
CA ALA A 135 -16.32 -8.49 12.07
C ALA A 135 -15.00 -8.34 12.85
N ALA A 136 -13.89 -8.79 12.26
CA ALA A 136 -12.55 -8.67 12.85
C ALA A 136 -12.16 -7.19 13.05
N LEU A 137 -12.39 -6.33 12.06
CA LEU A 137 -12.11 -4.90 12.16
C LEU A 137 -12.99 -4.20 13.20
N LYS A 138 -14.29 -4.51 13.26
CA LYS A 138 -15.19 -3.91 14.28
C LYS A 138 -14.71 -4.24 15.69
N ARG A 139 -14.30 -5.49 15.93
CA ARG A 139 -13.72 -5.90 17.21
C ARG A 139 -12.42 -5.14 17.50
N LEU A 140 -11.51 -5.06 16.53
CA LEU A 140 -10.24 -4.35 16.68
C LEU A 140 -10.45 -2.84 16.96
N LEU A 141 -11.41 -2.21 16.31
CA LEU A 141 -11.78 -0.80 16.58
C LEU A 141 -12.33 -0.62 17.99
N GLY A 142 -13.12 -1.58 18.49
CA GLY A 142 -13.58 -1.60 19.88
C GLY A 142 -12.42 -1.70 20.86
N GLU A 143 -11.47 -2.62 20.63
CA GLU A 143 -10.26 -2.76 21.44
C GLU A 143 -9.39 -1.50 21.41
N TYR A 144 -9.21 -0.89 20.23
CA TYR A 144 -8.49 0.37 20.07
C TYR A 144 -9.15 1.50 20.87
N ALA A 145 -10.47 1.66 20.76
CA ALA A 145 -11.21 2.66 21.51
C ALA A 145 -11.09 2.45 23.02
N ALA A 146 -11.12 1.20 23.50
CA ALA A 146 -10.92 0.88 24.90
C ALA A 146 -9.50 1.24 25.38
N ARG A 147 -8.47 0.92 24.59
CA ARG A 147 -7.06 1.27 24.89
C ARG A 147 -6.84 2.78 24.93
N ILE A 148 -7.39 3.53 23.97
CA ILE A 148 -7.31 5.00 23.95
C ILE A 148 -8.03 5.62 25.15
N LYS A 149 -9.16 5.05 25.59
CA LYS A 149 -9.85 5.52 26.81
C LYS A 149 -9.02 5.22 28.06
N ALA A 150 -8.40 4.05 28.14
CA ALA A 150 -7.55 3.66 29.27
C ALA A 150 -6.32 4.57 29.42
N THR A 151 -5.63 4.90 28.31
CA THR A 151 -4.48 5.81 28.33
C THR A 151 -4.87 7.24 28.75
N LYS A 152 -6.02 7.74 28.27
CA LYS A 152 -6.53 9.07 28.69
C LYS A 152 -6.96 9.12 30.16
N LYS A 153 -7.43 8.00 30.72
CA LYS A 153 -7.84 7.91 32.13
C LYS A 153 -6.63 7.79 33.07
N GLY A 154 -5.57 7.08 32.65
CA GLY A 154 -4.32 6.96 33.41
C GLY A 154 -3.51 8.25 33.52
N GLY A 155 -3.65 9.17 32.56
CA GLY A 155 -2.97 10.47 32.60
C GLY A 155 -3.71 11.58 33.38
N LYS A 156 -4.89 11.31 33.95
CA LYS A 156 -5.71 12.30 34.67
C LYS A 156 -5.67 12.15 36.19
N THR A 157 -4.88 11.20 36.68
CA THR A 157 -4.52 11.02 38.09
C THR A 157 -3.00 11.05 38.21
N ALA A 158 -2.43 12.22 38.00
CA ALA A 158 -1.08 12.60 38.39
C ALA A 158 -1.10 14.08 38.75
#